data_AF-A0A345ILT1-F1
#
_entry.id   AF-A0A345ILT1-F1
#
_cell.length_a   1.000
_cell.length_b   1.000
_cell.length_c   1.000
_cell.angle_alpha   90.00
_cell.angle_beta   90.00
_cell.angle_gamma   90.00
#
_symmetry.space_group_name_H-M   'P 1'
#
loop_
_entity.id
_entity.type
_entity.pdbx_description
1 polymer ?
#
loop_
_entity_poly.entity_id
_entity_poly.type
_entity_poly.pdbx_seq_one_letter_code
_entity_poly.pdbx_strand_id
1 'polypeptide(L)'
;MKKLLLALSLLCSCAPALQSPAATIHGVPVRYQVTEALPGGTNASAHWLGGHCLIRVRPGAVTSLILAHELGHCLDAGHSRRFGQAGCVWREYACDPAEGYADTYARLYFERSLISPRRAALAGSAEDR
;
A
#
# COMPACT_ATOMS: atom_id res chain seq x y z
N MET A 1 -30.70 34.10 36.14
CA MET A 1 -29.56 33.77 35.22
C MET A 1 -29.27 32.28 35.31
N LYS A 2 -28.59 31.67 34.31
CA LYS A 2 -28.28 30.21 34.17
C LYS A 2 -29.43 29.29 33.71
N LYS A 3 -29.89 29.45 32.46
CA LYS A 3 -30.55 28.40 31.65
C LYS A 3 -30.13 28.55 30.16
N LEU A 4 -28.83 28.41 29.85
CA LEU A 4 -28.32 28.58 28.49
C LEU A 4 -26.97 27.89 28.20
N LEU A 5 -26.80 26.63 28.63
CA LEU A 5 -25.57 25.84 28.36
C LEU A 5 -25.87 24.35 28.10
N LEU A 6 -26.91 24.06 27.30
CA LEU A 6 -27.25 22.69 26.89
C LEU A 6 -27.61 22.63 25.39
N ALA A 7 -26.71 23.13 24.54
CA ALA A 7 -26.92 23.22 23.09
C ALA A 7 -25.64 23.01 22.27
N LEU A 8 -24.68 22.20 22.77
CA LEU A 8 -23.39 21.98 22.11
C LEU A 8 -22.92 20.51 22.10
N SER A 9 -23.86 19.57 22.05
CA SER A 9 -23.60 18.11 22.00
C SER A 9 -24.17 17.40 20.75
N LEU A 10 -24.71 18.16 19.79
CA LEU A 10 -25.33 17.63 18.56
C LEU A 10 -24.53 17.90 17.28
N LEU A 11 -23.29 18.39 17.38
CA LEU A 11 -22.32 18.23 16.29
C LEU A 11 -21.74 16.80 16.35
N CYS A 12 -22.61 15.82 16.13
CA CYS A 12 -22.21 14.50 15.71
C CYS A 12 -21.64 14.67 14.29
N SER A 13 -20.34 14.98 14.22
CA SER A 13 -19.63 15.10 12.95
C SER A 13 -19.65 13.76 12.26
N CYS A 14 -20.64 13.55 11.39
CA CYS A 14 -20.61 12.61 10.29
C CYS A 14 -19.54 13.04 9.28
N ALA A 15 -18.30 13.19 9.75
CA ALA A 15 -17.15 12.99 8.89
C ALA A 15 -17.33 11.59 8.30
N PRO A 16 -17.29 11.42 6.97
CA PRO A 16 -17.11 10.09 6.42
C PRO A 16 -15.76 9.61 6.96
N ALA A 17 -15.81 8.75 7.97
CA ALA A 17 -14.68 7.92 8.33
C ALA A 17 -14.40 7.12 7.06
N LEU A 18 -13.43 7.59 6.26
CA LEU A 18 -13.04 6.98 5.00
C LEU A 18 -12.93 5.49 5.27
N GLN A 19 -13.85 4.71 4.67
CA GLN A 19 -13.88 3.26 4.82
C GLN A 19 -12.65 2.72 4.10
N SER A 20 -11.51 2.80 4.82
CA SER A 20 -10.22 2.28 4.40
C SER A 20 -10.45 0.78 4.20
N PRO A 21 -10.41 0.27 2.96
CA PRO A 21 -10.71 -1.13 2.72
C PRO A 21 -9.71 -1.96 3.52
N ALA A 22 -10.23 -2.72 4.48
CA ALA A 22 -9.45 -3.64 5.28
C ALA A 22 -9.34 -4.96 4.52
N ALA A 23 -8.11 -5.36 4.20
CA ALA A 23 -7.82 -6.60 3.50
C ALA A 23 -6.77 -7.39 4.27
N THR A 24 -6.77 -8.71 4.17
CA THR A 24 -5.64 -9.54 4.62
C THR A 24 -4.92 -10.07 3.39
N ILE A 25 -3.68 -9.62 3.18
CA ILE A 25 -2.89 -9.98 2.00
C ILE A 25 -1.65 -10.73 2.48
N HIS A 26 -1.50 -11.99 2.06
CA HIS A 26 -0.43 -12.90 2.52
C HIS A 26 -0.28 -12.98 4.06
N GLY A 27 -1.40 -12.91 4.79
CA GLY A 27 -1.43 -12.94 6.25
C GLY A 27 -1.20 -11.58 6.93
N VAL A 28 -0.83 -10.53 6.20
CA VAL A 28 -0.74 -9.15 6.69
C VAL A 28 -2.13 -8.52 6.65
N PRO A 29 -2.74 -8.11 7.78
CA PRO A 29 -3.91 -7.25 7.78
C PRO A 29 -3.49 -5.82 7.38
N VAL A 30 -4.10 -5.28 6.33
CA VAL A 30 -3.78 -4.00 5.68
C VAL A 30 -4.98 -3.07 5.74
N ARG A 31 -4.72 -1.76 5.90
CA ARG A 31 -5.69 -0.68 5.65
C ARG A 31 -5.07 0.35 4.72
N TYR A 32 -5.84 0.78 3.73
CA TYR A 32 -5.43 1.82 2.78
C TYR A 32 -6.09 3.16 3.07
N GLN A 33 -5.30 4.23 3.21
CA GLN A 33 -5.77 5.59 3.45
C GLN A 33 -5.21 6.56 2.40
N VAL A 34 -6.09 7.17 1.60
CA VAL A 34 -5.70 8.28 0.73
C VAL A 34 -5.60 9.55 1.58
N THR A 35 -4.48 10.26 1.54
CA THR A 35 -4.25 11.46 2.37
C THR A 35 -3.14 12.38 1.84
N GLU A 36 -3.29 13.68 2.04
CA GLU A 36 -2.22 14.68 1.81
C GLU A 36 -1.25 14.78 2.99
N ALA A 37 -1.59 14.22 4.16
CA ALA A 37 -0.80 14.31 5.39
C ALA A 37 0.39 13.31 5.38
N LEU A 38 1.29 13.48 4.41
CA LEU A 38 2.53 12.75 4.24
C LEU A 38 3.73 13.72 4.21
N PRO A 39 4.93 13.31 4.68
CA PRO A 39 6.13 14.14 4.66
C PRO A 39 6.46 14.75 3.29
N GLY A 40 7.19 15.87 3.27
CA GLY A 40 7.65 16.51 2.03
C GLY A 40 8.44 15.53 1.17
N GLY A 41 8.16 15.49 -0.15
CA GLY A 41 8.78 14.55 -1.09
C GLY A 41 8.22 13.11 -1.07
N THR A 42 7.46 12.71 -0.04
CA THR A 42 6.92 11.34 0.09
C THR A 42 5.56 11.20 -0.61
N ASN A 43 5.45 10.26 -1.56
CA ASN A 43 4.19 9.98 -2.27
C ASN A 43 3.30 8.95 -1.57
N ALA A 44 3.91 8.03 -0.82
CA ALA A 44 3.26 6.96 -0.08
C ALA A 44 4.10 6.52 1.13
N SER A 45 3.50 5.85 2.11
CA SER A 45 4.22 5.24 3.23
C SER A 45 3.45 4.09 3.88
N ALA A 46 4.19 3.11 4.41
CA ALA A 46 3.68 1.95 5.12
C ALA A 46 4.16 1.89 6.57
N HIS A 47 3.24 1.73 7.52
CA HIS A 47 3.58 1.61 8.94
C HIS A 47 2.69 0.59 9.66
N TRP A 48 3.29 -0.22 10.54
CA TRP A 48 2.55 -1.07 11.46
C TRP A 48 1.96 -0.23 12.61
N LEU A 49 0.64 -0.28 12.77
CA LEU A 49 -0.12 0.43 13.80
C LEU A 49 -1.27 -0.45 14.29
N GLY A 50 -1.43 -0.63 15.60
CA GLY A 50 -2.61 -1.30 16.17
C GLY A 50 -2.94 -2.66 15.53
N GLY A 51 -1.92 -3.50 15.34
CA GLY A 51 -2.06 -4.85 14.77
C GLY A 51 -2.30 -4.91 13.25
N HIS A 52 -2.20 -3.81 12.52
CA HIS A 52 -2.33 -3.79 11.05
C HIS A 52 -1.28 -2.91 10.36
N CYS A 53 -1.00 -3.22 9.10
CA CYS A 53 -0.25 -2.37 8.19
C CYS A 53 -1.16 -1.24 7.69
N LEU A 54 -0.85 0.01 8.05
CA LEU A 54 -1.49 1.19 7.49
C LEU A 54 -0.65 1.71 6.32
N ILE A 55 -1.22 1.64 5.12
CA ILE A 55 -0.63 2.18 3.90
C ILE A 55 -1.32 3.52 3.58
N ARG A 56 -0.52 4.58 3.49
CA ARG A 56 -0.95 5.93 3.13
C ARG A 56 -0.43 6.30 1.76
N VAL A 57 -1.24 6.95 0.92
CA VAL A 57 -0.84 7.41 -0.42
C VAL A 57 -1.47 8.76 -0.72
N ARG A 58 -0.75 9.66 -1.39
CA ARG A 58 -1.31 10.93 -1.90
C ARG A 58 -2.33 10.67 -3.01
N PRO A 59 -3.42 11.46 -3.13
CA PRO A 59 -4.45 11.28 -4.16
C PRO A 59 -3.91 11.14 -5.59
N GLY A 60 -2.91 11.95 -5.97
CA GLY A 60 -2.28 11.91 -7.29
C GLY A 60 -1.28 10.76 -7.53
N ALA A 61 -1.00 9.93 -6.51
CA ALA A 61 0.03 8.88 -6.56
C ALA A 61 -0.55 7.45 -6.42
N VAL A 62 -1.88 7.29 -6.38
CA VAL A 62 -2.52 5.98 -6.18
C VAL A 62 -2.36 5.10 -7.44
N THR A 63 -1.39 4.20 -7.41
CA THR A 63 -1.18 3.16 -8.44
C THR A 63 -1.05 1.78 -7.80
N SER A 64 -1.40 0.73 -8.53
CA SER A 64 -1.24 -0.65 -8.06
C SER A 64 0.21 -1.00 -7.72
N LEU A 65 1.17 -0.44 -8.46
CA LEU A 65 2.61 -0.63 -8.22
C LEU A 65 3.05 0.01 -6.90
N ILE A 66 2.65 1.26 -6.63
CA ILE A 66 2.93 1.93 -5.35
C ILE A 66 2.27 1.20 -4.19
N LEU A 67 0.99 0.84 -4.31
CA LEU A 67 0.28 0.11 -3.25
C LEU A 67 0.88 -1.28 -2.96
N ALA A 68 1.46 -1.94 -3.97
CA ALA A 68 2.17 -3.21 -3.80
C ALA A 68 3.57 -3.00 -3.19
N HIS A 69 4.30 -1.94 -3.55
CA HIS A 69 5.59 -1.58 -2.95
C HIS A 69 5.43 -1.30 -1.45
N GLU A 70 4.46 -0.47 -1.06
CA GLU A 70 4.15 -0.19 0.35
C GLU A 70 3.76 -1.45 1.14
N LEU A 71 3.00 -2.36 0.52
CA LEU A 71 2.70 -3.67 1.10
C LEU A 71 3.97 -4.53 1.26
N GLY A 72 4.91 -4.41 0.34
CA GLY A 72 6.23 -5.05 0.40
C GLY A 72 7.00 -4.67 1.68
N HIS A 73 7.01 -3.40 2.08
CA HIS A 73 7.63 -3.00 3.36
C HIS A 73 6.96 -3.66 4.58
N CYS A 74 5.62 -3.77 4.57
CA CYS A 74 4.89 -4.43 5.66
C CYS A 74 5.13 -5.96 5.70
N LEU A 75 5.28 -6.60 4.53
CA LEU A 75 5.65 -8.02 4.42
C LEU A 75 7.10 -8.28 4.80
N ASP A 76 8.01 -7.35 4.51
CA ASP A 76 9.41 -7.46 4.90
C ASP A 76 9.59 -7.41 6.41
N ALA A 77 8.89 -6.49 7.09
CA ALA A 77 9.02 -6.25 8.53
C ALA A 77 10.48 -6.04 9.01
N GLY A 78 11.40 -5.62 8.11
CA GLY A 78 12.82 -5.43 8.37
C GLY A 78 13.69 -6.68 8.18
N HIS A 79 13.15 -7.81 7.71
CA HIS A 79 13.90 -9.04 7.44
C HIS A 79 14.95 -8.87 6.32
N SER A 80 14.71 -7.95 5.39
CA SER A 80 15.59 -7.63 4.26
C SER A 80 16.98 -7.15 4.67
N ARG A 81 17.11 -6.53 5.85
CA ARG A 81 18.36 -5.91 6.35
C ARG A 81 19.58 -6.83 6.33
N ARG A 82 19.37 -8.15 6.41
CA ARG A 82 20.42 -9.18 6.31
C ARG A 82 21.05 -9.34 4.92
N PHE A 83 20.40 -8.84 3.86
CA PHE A 83 20.88 -8.95 2.48
C PHE A 83 21.78 -7.76 2.07
N GLY A 84 21.94 -6.75 2.93
CA GLY A 84 22.76 -5.58 2.65
C GLY A 84 22.32 -4.88 1.35
N GLN A 85 23.28 -4.49 0.53
CA GLN A 85 23.05 -3.72 -0.71
C GLN A 85 22.59 -4.56 -1.92
N ALA A 86 22.03 -5.76 -1.71
CA ALA A 86 21.63 -6.66 -2.80
C ALA A 86 20.60 -6.06 -3.78
N GLY A 87 19.80 -5.07 -3.36
CA GLY A 87 18.86 -4.40 -4.25
C GLY A 87 19.51 -3.40 -5.22
N CYS A 88 20.77 -2.96 -5.00
CA CYS A 88 21.51 -2.11 -5.94
C CYS A 88 21.57 -2.69 -7.37
N VAL A 89 21.53 -4.03 -7.50
CA VAL A 89 21.58 -4.73 -8.79
C VAL A 89 20.35 -4.42 -9.67
N TRP A 90 19.25 -3.98 -9.06
CA TRP A 90 18.04 -3.54 -9.78
C TRP A 90 18.03 -2.04 -10.06
N ARG A 91 18.46 -1.22 -9.10
CA ARG A 91 18.54 0.24 -9.18
C ARG A 91 19.21 0.85 -7.95
N GLU A 92 19.79 2.03 -8.11
CA GLU A 92 20.49 2.76 -7.04
C GLU A 92 19.59 3.02 -5.81
N TYR A 93 18.32 3.38 -5.99
CA TYR A 93 17.43 3.62 -4.84
C TYR A 93 17.04 2.33 -4.09
N ALA A 94 17.15 1.17 -4.73
CA ALA A 94 16.99 -0.14 -4.10
C ALA A 94 18.28 -0.60 -3.35
N CYS A 95 19.32 0.23 -3.27
CA CYS A 95 20.49 -0.05 -2.43
C CYS A 95 20.16 -0.13 -0.94
N ASP A 96 19.06 0.49 -0.48
CA ASP A 96 18.46 0.11 0.80
C ASP A 96 17.75 -1.25 0.63
N PRO A 97 18.11 -2.29 1.41
CA PRO A 97 17.49 -3.61 1.29
C PRO A 97 15.96 -3.62 1.46
N ALA A 98 15.39 -2.71 2.25
CA ALA A 98 13.95 -2.64 2.46
C ALA A 98 13.22 -2.11 1.21
N GLU A 99 13.78 -1.09 0.55
CA GLU A 99 13.33 -0.58 -0.74
C GLU A 99 13.46 -1.65 -1.82
N GLY A 100 14.62 -2.31 -1.91
CA GLY A 100 14.87 -3.38 -2.88
C GLY A 100 13.93 -4.58 -2.72
N TYR A 101 13.56 -4.94 -1.48
CA TYR A 101 12.54 -5.96 -1.23
C TYR A 101 11.16 -5.48 -1.70
N ALA A 102 10.74 -4.28 -1.29
CA ALA A 102 9.44 -3.71 -1.61
C ALA A 102 9.21 -3.60 -3.11
N ASP A 103 10.23 -3.12 -3.83
CA ASP A 103 10.29 -3.05 -5.28
C ASP A 103 10.18 -4.42 -5.97
N THR A 104 10.97 -5.39 -5.53
CA THR A 104 10.97 -6.74 -6.10
C THR A 104 9.61 -7.41 -5.89
N TYR A 105 9.03 -7.26 -4.70
CA TYR A 105 7.68 -7.73 -4.39
C TYR A 105 6.63 -7.07 -5.29
N ALA A 106 6.64 -5.74 -5.41
CA ALA A 106 5.67 -5.00 -6.23
C ALA A 106 5.69 -5.43 -7.70
N ARG A 107 6.90 -5.62 -8.25
CA ARG A 107 7.11 -6.09 -9.62
C ARG A 107 6.59 -7.51 -9.81
N LEU A 108 7.00 -8.46 -8.97
CA LEU A 108 6.56 -9.86 -9.05
C LEU A 108 5.05 -10.01 -8.84
N TYR A 109 4.47 -9.21 -7.95
CA TYR A 109 3.02 -9.16 -7.72
C TYR A 109 2.28 -8.73 -9.00
N PHE A 110 2.78 -7.68 -9.68
CA PHE A 110 2.18 -7.20 -10.92
C PHE A 110 2.38 -8.18 -12.09
N GLU A 111 3.59 -8.71 -12.28
CA GLU A 111 3.89 -9.73 -13.29
C GLU A 111 2.99 -10.96 -13.14
N ARG A 112 2.85 -11.51 -11.92
CA ARG A 112 1.93 -12.63 -11.65
C ARG A 112 0.46 -12.26 -11.83
N SER A 113 0.05 -11.04 -11.48
CA SER A 113 -1.33 -10.57 -11.68
C SER A 113 -1.70 -10.47 -13.16
N LEU A 114 -0.75 -10.10 -14.03
CA LEU A 114 -0.92 -10.07 -15.48
C LEU A 114 -0.98 -11.47 -16.11
N ILE A 115 -0.32 -12.47 -15.51
CA ILE A 115 -0.29 -13.88 -15.95
C ILE A 115 -1.54 -14.67 -15.51
N SER A 116 -2.47 -14.05 -14.78
CA SER A 116 -3.70 -14.70 -14.27
C SER A 116 -4.48 -15.45 -15.37
N PRO A 117 -4.95 -16.70 -15.14
CA PRO A 117 -5.41 -17.63 -16.19
C PRO A 117 -6.49 -17.11 -17.16
N ARG A 118 -7.28 -16.10 -16.76
CA ARG A 118 -8.28 -15.47 -17.65
C ARG A 118 -7.66 -14.77 -18.87
N ARG A 119 -6.36 -14.43 -18.86
CA ARG A 119 -5.66 -13.91 -20.05
C ARG A 119 -4.97 -14.98 -20.88
N ALA A 120 -4.51 -16.08 -20.28
CA ALA A 120 -3.98 -17.22 -21.04
C ALA A 120 -5.04 -17.79 -22.01
N ALA A 121 -6.29 -17.86 -21.56
CA ALA A 121 -7.44 -18.27 -22.39
C ALA A 121 -7.80 -17.31 -23.54
N LEU A 122 -7.28 -16.08 -23.55
CA LEU A 122 -7.50 -15.10 -24.63
C LEU A 122 -6.29 -14.98 -25.57
N ALA A 123 -5.09 -15.31 -25.09
CA ALA A 123 -3.89 -15.38 -25.94
C ALA A 123 -3.88 -16.64 -26.82
N GLY A 124 -4.35 -17.78 -26.30
CA GLY A 124 -4.41 -19.07 -27.02
C GLY A 124 -5.50 -19.21 -28.10
N SER A 125 -6.05 -18.10 -28.60
CA SER A 125 -7.09 -18.07 -29.66
C SER A 125 -6.65 -17.30 -30.91
N ALA A 126 -5.39 -16.86 -30.95
CA ALA A 126 -4.80 -16.10 -32.06
C ALA A 126 -3.80 -16.90 -32.92
N GLU A 127 -3.55 -18.18 -32.58
CA GLU A 127 -2.74 -19.13 -33.36
C GLU A 127 -3.64 -20.25 -33.92
N ASP A 128 -4.65 -19.87 -34.70
CA ASP A 128 -5.44 -20.81 -35.53
C ASP A 128 -6.26 -20.08 -36.62
N ARG A 129 -5.58 -19.30 -37.49
CA ARG A 129 -6.08 -18.79 -38.79
C ARG A 129 -4.95 -18.55 -39.79
#